data_AF-A0A2M7YLY6-F1
#
_entry.id   AF-A0A2M7YLY6-F1
#
_cell.length_a   1.000
_cell.length_b   1.000
_cell.length_c   1.000
_cell.angle_alpha   90.00
_cell.angle_beta   90.00
_cell.angle_gamma   90.00
#
_symmetry.space_group_name_H-M   'P 1'
#
loop_
_entity.id
_entity.type
_entity.pdbx_description
1 polymer ?
#
loop_
_entity_poly.entity_id
_entity_poly.type
_entity_poly.pdbx_seq_one_letter_code
_entity_poly.pdbx_strand_id
1 'polypeptide(L)'
;MGLFFPSPKKIKSEEFKKTLEGMKKLNEREKAYVEGVFQKPLQDGMTKDELRKEISGLKRNFGDPLTSSEVEKVKEQLEEKLK
;
A
#
# COMPACT_ATOMS: atom_id res chain seq x y z
N MET A 1 5.29 -4.60 35.64
CA MET A 1 4.66 -5.32 34.51
C MET A 1 4.95 -4.52 33.25
N GLY A 2 5.82 -5.01 32.37
CA GLY A 2 6.01 -4.39 31.05
C GLY A 2 4.83 -4.76 30.17
N LEU A 3 4.02 -3.78 29.78
CA LEU A 3 3.01 -3.98 28.74
C LEU A 3 3.73 -4.26 27.43
N PHE A 4 3.85 -5.54 27.08
CA PHE A 4 4.33 -5.96 25.76
C PHE A 4 3.18 -5.72 24.78
N PHE A 5 3.12 -4.51 24.19
CA PHE A 5 2.26 -4.28 23.06
C PHE A 5 2.88 -4.99 21.85
N PRO A 6 2.18 -5.94 21.21
CA PRO A 6 2.67 -6.50 19.95
C PRO A 6 2.83 -5.34 18.97
N SER A 7 4.03 -5.21 18.39
CA SER A 7 4.28 -4.20 17.37
C SER A 7 3.31 -4.45 16.21
N PRO A 8 2.61 -3.41 15.70
CA PRO A 8 1.70 -3.58 14.60
C PRO A 8 2.46 -4.17 13.41
N LYS A 9 1.85 -5.15 12.73
CA LYS A 9 2.42 -5.75 11.53
C LYS A 9 2.64 -4.64 10.51
N LYS A 10 3.87 -4.57 9.99
CA LYS A 10 4.28 -3.58 9.01
C LYS A 10 4.67 -4.26 7.72
N ILE A 11 4.23 -3.72 6.60
CA ILE A 11 4.68 -4.16 5.28
C ILE A 11 5.93 -3.36 4.91
N LYS A 12 6.99 -4.06 4.52
CA LYS A 12 8.22 -3.45 4.03
C LYS A 12 8.12 -3.19 2.52
N SER A 13 8.98 -2.31 2.02
CA SER A 13 9.07 -2.00 0.58
C SER A 13 9.16 -3.23 -0.31
N GLU A 14 9.95 -4.24 0.07
CA GLU A 14 10.11 -5.48 -0.70
C GLU A 14 8.82 -6.30 -0.80
N GLU A 15 8.09 -6.47 0.32
CA GLU A 15 6.83 -7.22 0.34
C GLU A 15 5.73 -6.47 -0.42
N PHE A 16 5.71 -5.15 -0.28
CA PHE A 16 4.81 -4.30 -1.04
C PHE A 16 5.06 -4.42 -2.54
N LYS A 17 6.32 -4.31 -2.96
CA LYS A 17 6.71 -4.44 -4.36
C LYS A 17 6.34 -5.80 -4.93
N LYS A 18 6.64 -6.89 -4.21
CA LYS A 18 6.21 -8.25 -4.61
C LYS A 18 4.70 -8.36 -4.77
N THR A 19 3.94 -7.71 -3.87
CA THR A 19 2.48 -7.71 -3.95
C THR A 19 1.98 -6.95 -5.17
N LEU A 20 2.56 -5.79 -5.47
CA LEU A 20 2.30 -5.01 -6.69
C LEU A 20 2.69 -5.75 -7.97
N GLU A 21 3.84 -6.41 -8.00
CA GLU A 21 4.29 -7.18 -9.16
C GLU A 21 3.34 -8.35 -9.44
N GLY A 22 2.84 -8.99 -8.39
CA GLY A 22 1.82 -10.04 -8.49
C GLY A 22 0.47 -9.56 -9.01
N MET A 23 0.19 -8.25 -8.98
CA MET A 23 -1.03 -7.70 -9.55
C MET A 23 -0.92 -7.63 -11.07
N LYS A 24 -1.58 -8.57 -11.75
CA LYS A 24 -1.75 -8.54 -13.22
C LYS A 24 -2.71 -7.46 -13.73
N LYS A 25 -3.50 -6.85 -12.83
CA LYS A 25 -4.49 -5.83 -13.18
C LYS A 25 -3.91 -4.41 -13.30
N LEU A 26 -2.70 -4.18 -12.79
CA LEU A 26 -2.05 -2.88 -12.89
C LEU A 26 -1.06 -2.86 -14.04
N ASN A 27 -1.09 -1.79 -14.80
CA ASN A 27 -0.15 -1.48 -15.87
C ASN A 27 1.18 -0.98 -15.28
N GLU A 28 2.27 -1.02 -16.03
CA GLU A 28 3.59 -0.57 -15.54
C GLU A 28 3.57 0.87 -15.03
N ARG A 29 2.83 1.75 -15.70
CA ARG A 29 2.67 3.16 -15.29
C ARG A 29 1.95 3.31 -13.94
N GLU A 30 0.91 2.51 -13.72
CA GLU A 30 0.18 2.50 -12.45
C GLU A 30 1.04 1.91 -11.34
N LYS A 31 1.75 0.81 -11.62
CA LYS A 31 2.70 0.21 -10.65
C LYS A 31 3.76 1.20 -10.23
N ALA A 32 4.39 1.89 -11.18
CA ALA A 32 5.39 2.91 -10.90
C ALA A 32 4.82 4.08 -10.10
N TYR A 33 3.58 4.49 -10.39
CA TYR A 33 2.91 5.53 -9.62
C TYR A 33 2.62 5.11 -8.18
N VAL A 34 2.07 3.90 -7.98
CA VAL A 34 1.85 3.35 -6.64
C VAL A 34 3.19 3.17 -5.91
N GLU A 35 4.21 2.62 -6.56
CA GLU A 35 5.55 2.52 -5.96
C GLU A 35 6.06 3.89 -5.52
N GLY A 36 5.95 4.93 -6.35
CA GLY A 36 6.40 6.29 -6.02
C GLY A 36 5.66 6.91 -4.85
N VAL A 37 4.33 6.74 -4.78
CA VAL A 37 3.51 7.26 -3.67
C VAL A 37 3.88 6.57 -2.37
N PHE A 38 4.06 5.25 -2.39
CA PHE A 38 4.34 4.47 -1.20
C PHE A 38 5.83 4.37 -0.86
N GLN A 39 6.75 4.81 -1.73
CA GLN A 39 8.19 4.67 -1.56
C GLN A 39 8.69 5.26 -0.23
N LYS A 40 8.26 6.48 0.09
CA LYS A 40 8.63 7.17 1.33
C LYS A 40 8.09 6.47 2.57
N PRO A 41 6.77 6.24 2.70
CA PRO A 41 6.23 5.64 3.91
C PRO A 41 6.56 4.14 4.06
N LEU A 42 6.95 3.45 2.98
CA LEU A 42 7.48 2.07 3.05
C LEU A 42 8.93 1.99 3.55
N GLN A 43 9.68 3.11 3.57
CA GLN A 43 11.08 3.12 4.00
C GLN A 43 11.22 2.70 5.48
N ASP A 44 10.29 3.12 6.34
CA ASP A 44 10.22 2.76 7.76
C ASP A 44 9.25 1.59 8.06
N GLY A 45 8.68 1.01 6.99
CA GLY A 45 7.64 0.01 7.05
C GLY A 45 6.28 0.60 7.44
N MET A 46 5.26 0.24 6.66
CA MET A 46 3.94 0.84 6.74
C MET A 46 2.95 -0.07 7.47
N THR A 47 2.19 0.50 8.41
CA THR A 47 1.10 -0.19 9.09
C THR A 47 -0.19 -0.17 8.27
N LYS A 48 -1.15 -1.01 8.64
CA LYS A 48 -2.47 -1.07 7.99
C LYS A 48 -3.21 0.26 8.00
N ASP A 49 -3.10 1.03 9.08
CA ASP A 49 -3.74 2.34 9.20
C ASP A 49 -3.08 3.40 8.30
N GLU A 50 -1.76 3.40 8.22
CA GLU A 50 -1.01 4.27 7.29
C GLU A 50 -1.34 3.94 5.84
N LEU A 51 -1.39 2.65 5.50
CA LEU A 51 -1.81 2.18 4.18
C LEU A 51 -3.19 2.73 3.82
N ARG A 52 -4.16 2.60 4.71
CA ARG A 52 -5.53 3.10 4.48
C ARG A 52 -5.57 4.61 4.26
N LYS A 53 -4.75 5.38 4.99
CA LYS A 53 -4.65 6.83 4.82
C LYS A 53 -4.07 7.21 3.47
N GLU A 54 -2.94 6.61 3.09
CA GLU A 54 -2.29 6.87 1.80
C GLU A 54 -3.20 6.52 0.61
N ILE A 55 -3.84 5.34 0.66
CA ILE A 55 -4.81 4.89 -0.35
C ILE A 55 -6.04 5.81 -0.42
N SER A 56 -6.51 6.33 0.72
CA SER A 56 -7.61 7.31 0.71
C SER A 56 -7.18 8.64 0.10
N GLY A 57 -5.89 8.98 0.18
CA GLY A 57 -5.30 10.13 -0.51
C GLY A 57 -5.32 9.95 -2.02
N LEU A 58 -4.94 8.76 -2.51
CA LEU A 58 -5.00 8.40 -3.93
C LEU A 58 -6.41 8.54 -4.51
N LYS A 59 -7.43 8.02 -3.82
CA LYS A 59 -8.83 8.13 -4.27
C LYS A 59 -9.33 9.57 -4.46
N ARG A 60 -8.67 10.57 -3.86
CA ARG A 60 -9.08 11.97 -3.91
C ARG A 60 -8.38 12.79 -4.99
N ASN A 61 -7.27 12.31 -5.56
CA ASN A 61 -6.54 13.05 -6.59
C ASN A 61 -7.15 12.82 -7.98
N PHE A 62 -7.88 13.83 -8.46
CA PHE A 62 -8.38 13.91 -9.84
C PHE A 62 -7.20 14.14 -10.80
N GLY A 63 -6.53 13.06 -11.19
CA GLY A 63 -5.31 13.09 -12.00
C GLY A 63 -4.44 11.85 -11.84
N ASP A 64 -4.77 10.99 -10.88
CA ASP A 64 -4.07 9.73 -10.69
C ASP A 64 -4.28 8.78 -11.88
N PRO A 65 -3.24 8.05 -12.30
CA PRO A 65 -3.36 7.05 -13.34
C PRO A 65 -4.19 5.83 -12.91
N LEU A 66 -4.55 5.72 -11.62
CA LEU A 66 -5.37 4.63 -11.10
C LEU A 66 -6.84 5.02 -10.99
N THR A 67 -7.70 4.10 -11.37
CA THR A 67 -9.14 4.19 -11.10
C THR A 67 -9.44 3.83 -9.64
N SER A 68 -10.56 4.34 -9.12
CA SER A 68 -11.03 4.02 -7.77
C SER A 68 -11.10 2.51 -7.47
N SER A 69 -11.44 1.70 -8.48
CA SER A 69 -11.51 0.24 -8.37
C SER A 69 -10.14 -0.44 -8.31
N GLU A 70 -9.12 0.14 -8.94
CA GLU A 70 -7.74 -0.37 -8.85
C GLU A 70 -7.15 -0.03 -7.49
N VAL A 71 -7.37 1.20 -7.02
CA VAL A 71 -6.95 1.64 -5.69
C VAL A 71 -7.56 0.75 -4.59
N GLU A 72 -8.83 0.35 -4.71
CA GLU A 72 -9.44 -0.61 -3.78
C GLU A 72 -8.82 -2.00 -3.83
N LYS A 73 -8.50 -2.52 -5.01
CA LYS A 73 -7.86 -3.84 -5.12
C LYS A 73 -6.46 -3.82 -4.53
N VAL A 74 -5.72 -2.74 -4.76
CA VAL A 74 -4.40 -2.52 -4.14
C VAL A 74 -4.53 -2.55 -2.62
N LYS A 75 -5.52 -1.84 -2.08
CA LYS A 75 -5.84 -1.85 -0.65
C LYS A 75 -6.11 -3.24 -0.13
N GLU A 76 -7.04 -3.97 -0.74
CA GLU A 76 -7.45 -5.29 -0.27
C GLU A 76 -6.27 -6.27 -0.22
N GLN A 77 -5.49 -6.34 -1.29
CA GLN A 77 -4.33 -7.24 -1.38
C GLN A 77 -3.26 -6.91 -0.34
N LEU A 78 -2.99 -5.62 -0.10
CA LEU A 78 -2.01 -5.19 0.89
C LEU A 78 -2.52 -5.36 2.32
N GLU A 79 -3.82 -5.14 2.56
CA GLU A 79 -4.46 -5.43 3.84
C GLU A 79 -4.46 -6.92 4.17
N GLU A 80 -4.58 -7.81 3.18
CA GLU A 80 -4.45 -9.25 3.39
C GLU A 80 -3.04 -9.65 3.85
N LYS A 81 -1.99 -8.96 3.38
CA LYS A 81 -0.61 -9.17 3.88
C LYS A 81 -0.42 -8.70 5.32
N LEU A 82 -1.21 -7.73 5.74
CA LEU A 82 -1.16 -7.11 7.06
C LEU A 82 -2.16 -7.72 8.07
N LYS A 83 -3.01 -8.68 7.65
CA LYS A 83 -3.73 -9.59 8.55
C LYS A 83 -2.76 -10.56 9.22
#